data_AF-A0A6C2CDX1-F1
#
_entry.id   AF-A0A6C2CDX1-F1
#
_cell.length_a   1.000
_cell.length_b   1.000
_cell.length_c   1.000
_cell.angle_alpha   90.00
_cell.angle_beta   90.00
_cell.angle_gamma   90.00
#
_symmetry.space_group_name_H-M   'P 1'
#
loop_
_entity.id
_entity.type
_entity.pdbx_description
1 polymer ?
#
loop_
_entity_poly.entity_id
_entity_poly.type
_entity_poly.pdbx_seq_one_letter_code
_entity_poly.pdbx_strand_id
1 'polypeptide(L)'
;MSVYRPLSVSAQIDSALNTLLDKVNQISDPFEQSFFVMVHLPYLQPFADINKRTSRLAANLPLFRANLCPLTFLDVPEEAYNRATLGVYEMTRVELLRDLYVWAYERSTQEYLAIKQELVEPDPLRLAWRELIRQTIHDVVMHPEQDGLSLIDAAVFAQVPKAEQTNVKALIVEELRRLHEGVLARYGLRPSEFTAWERQQVSSA
;
A
#
# COMPACT_ATOMS: atom_id res chain seq x y z
N MET A 1 -29.67 21.88 -16.57
CA MET A 1 -28.21 22.07 -16.78
C MET A 1 -27.52 21.77 -15.46
N SER A 2 -26.38 21.07 -15.48
CA SER A 2 -25.54 20.88 -14.29
C SER A 2 -24.96 22.23 -13.84
N VAL A 3 -24.93 22.46 -12.53
CA VAL A 3 -24.34 23.64 -11.88
C VAL A 3 -22.83 23.47 -11.80
N TYR A 4 -22.37 22.23 -11.64
CA TYR A 4 -20.95 21.90 -11.57
C TYR A 4 -20.25 22.04 -12.92
N ARG A 5 -19.13 22.78 -12.92
CA ARG A 5 -18.20 22.86 -14.06
C ARG A 5 -16.77 22.77 -13.53
N PRO A 6 -16.02 21.70 -13.85
CA PRO A 6 -14.62 21.60 -13.45
C PRO A 6 -13.77 22.67 -14.14
N LEU A 7 -12.60 22.96 -13.56
CA LEU A 7 -11.58 23.76 -14.22
C LEU A 7 -11.12 23.04 -15.50
N SER A 8 -10.87 23.79 -16.56
CA SER A 8 -10.44 23.25 -17.86
C SER A 8 -9.05 23.73 -18.29
N VAL A 9 -8.47 24.70 -17.60
CA VAL A 9 -7.14 25.26 -17.92
C VAL A 9 -6.07 24.56 -17.08
N SER A 10 -5.12 23.89 -17.73
CA SER A 10 -4.05 23.11 -17.05
C SER A 10 -3.35 23.90 -15.95
N ALA A 11 -2.87 25.12 -16.23
CA ALA A 11 -2.16 25.92 -15.24
C ALA A 11 -3.01 26.27 -14.00
N GLN A 12 -4.34 26.39 -14.16
CA GLN A 12 -5.25 26.62 -13.03
C GLN A 12 -5.46 25.33 -12.23
N ILE A 13 -5.58 24.18 -12.92
CA ILE A 13 -5.67 22.86 -12.30
C ILE A 13 -4.42 22.58 -11.47
N ASP A 14 -3.23 22.82 -12.04
CA ASP A 14 -1.95 22.58 -11.36
C ASP A 14 -1.81 23.45 -10.09
N SER A 15 -2.14 24.74 -10.20
CA SER A 15 -2.12 25.66 -9.06
C SER A 15 -3.13 25.26 -7.96
N ALA A 16 -4.34 24.86 -8.36
CA ALA A 16 -5.38 24.41 -7.44
C ALA A 16 -5.02 23.07 -6.79
N LEU A 17 -4.37 22.15 -7.53
CA LEU A 17 -3.89 20.88 -7.00
C LEU A 17 -2.80 21.10 -5.95
N ASN A 18 -1.81 21.97 -6.23
CA ASN A 18 -0.79 22.32 -5.24
C ASN A 18 -1.42 22.90 -3.97
N THR A 19 -2.36 23.83 -4.12
CA THR A 19 -3.11 24.40 -2.98
C THR A 19 -3.88 23.33 -2.20
N LEU A 20 -4.49 22.37 -2.90
CA LEU A 20 -5.20 21.25 -2.28
C LEU A 20 -4.22 20.38 -1.47
N LEU A 21 -3.08 20.01 -2.05
CA LEU A 21 -2.06 19.19 -1.39
C LEU A 21 -1.45 19.89 -0.17
N ASP A 22 -1.20 21.20 -0.26
CA ASP A 22 -0.72 22.01 0.87
C ASP A 22 -1.72 22.01 2.03
N LYS A 23 -3.02 22.13 1.73
CA LYS A 23 -4.08 22.04 2.75
C LYS A 23 -4.15 20.64 3.35
N VAL A 24 -4.11 19.59 2.53
CA VAL A 24 -4.09 18.20 3.00
C VAL A 24 -2.96 18.00 4.00
N ASN A 25 -1.74 18.44 3.67
CA ASN A 25 -0.56 18.26 4.53
C ASN A 25 -0.62 19.03 5.86
N GLN A 26 -1.50 20.04 5.99
CA GLN A 26 -1.70 20.79 7.23
C GLN A 26 -2.75 20.15 8.15
N ILE A 27 -3.58 19.24 7.65
CA ILE A 27 -4.59 18.54 8.46
C ILE A 27 -3.91 17.47 9.30
N SER A 28 -4.04 17.58 10.62
CA SER A 28 -3.38 16.67 11.57
C SER A 28 -4.21 15.43 11.88
N ASP A 29 -5.55 15.54 11.90
CA ASP A 29 -6.42 14.40 12.14
C ASP A 29 -6.47 13.50 10.88
N PRO A 30 -6.17 12.19 10.99
CA PRO A 30 -6.08 11.32 9.83
C PRO A 30 -7.43 11.07 9.14
N PHE A 31 -8.55 11.14 9.87
CA PHE A 31 -9.89 10.97 9.30
C PHE A 31 -10.33 12.22 8.56
N GLU A 32 -10.08 13.39 9.12
CA GLU A 32 -10.29 14.67 8.44
C GLU A 32 -9.43 14.76 7.18
N GLN A 33 -8.15 14.39 7.26
CA GLN A 33 -7.24 14.39 6.12
C GLN A 33 -7.71 13.42 5.02
N SER A 34 -8.16 12.22 5.42
CA SER A 34 -8.75 11.21 4.54
C SER A 34 -10.01 11.73 3.84
N PHE A 35 -10.95 12.27 4.61
CA PHE A 35 -12.22 12.77 4.10
C PHE A 35 -12.03 14.01 3.21
N PHE A 36 -11.11 14.90 3.56
CA PHE A 36 -10.76 16.08 2.76
C PHE A 36 -10.28 15.68 1.36
N VAL A 37 -9.37 14.71 1.26
CA VAL A 37 -8.94 14.15 -0.04
C VAL A 37 -10.13 13.56 -0.78
N MET A 38 -11.00 12.84 -0.08
CA MET A 38 -12.17 12.19 -0.67
C MET A 38 -13.15 13.18 -1.31
N VAL A 39 -13.34 14.34 -0.67
CA VAL A 39 -14.20 15.44 -1.16
C VAL A 39 -13.53 16.19 -2.31
N HIS A 40 -12.31 16.69 -2.08
CA HIS A 40 -11.76 17.76 -2.91
C HIS A 40 -11.02 17.26 -4.15
N LEU A 41 -10.34 16.12 -4.10
CA LEU A 41 -9.64 15.59 -5.27
C LEU A 41 -10.59 15.29 -6.45
N PRO A 42 -11.71 14.58 -6.25
CA PRO A 42 -12.63 14.32 -7.35
C PRO A 42 -13.43 15.57 -7.75
N TYR A 43 -13.60 16.56 -6.88
CA TYR A 43 -14.21 17.84 -7.24
C TYR A 43 -13.26 18.74 -8.05
N LEU A 44 -11.95 18.64 -7.85
CA LEU A 44 -10.97 19.37 -8.67
C LEU A 44 -10.82 18.78 -10.07
N GLN A 45 -10.94 17.46 -10.19
CA GLN A 45 -10.72 16.69 -11.43
C GLN A 45 -9.36 16.98 -12.10
N PRO A 46 -8.23 16.82 -11.38
CA PRO A 46 -6.91 17.15 -11.94
C PRO A 46 -6.43 16.20 -13.03
N PHE A 47 -7.02 15.01 -13.15
CA PHE A 47 -6.63 14.00 -14.13
C PHE A 47 -7.67 13.87 -15.24
N ALA A 48 -7.24 13.46 -16.44
CA ALA A 48 -8.14 13.23 -17.57
C ALA A 48 -9.19 12.14 -17.31
N ASP A 49 -8.85 11.13 -16.49
CA ASP A 49 -9.77 10.11 -16.00
C ASP A 49 -9.32 9.66 -14.59
N ILE A 50 -10.07 8.76 -13.96
CA ILE A 50 -9.67 8.00 -12.75
C ILE A 50 -9.73 8.83 -11.45
N ASN A 51 -10.11 10.12 -11.50
CA ASN A 51 -10.19 11.01 -10.31
C ASN A 51 -10.88 10.38 -9.09
N LYS A 52 -12.04 9.73 -9.27
CA LYS A 52 -12.77 9.05 -8.17
C LYS A 52 -12.00 7.85 -7.61
N ARG A 53 -11.36 7.05 -8.48
CA ARG A 53 -10.55 5.90 -8.09
C ARG A 53 -9.28 6.35 -7.36
N THR A 54 -8.58 7.35 -7.90
CA THR A 54 -7.40 7.95 -7.27
C THR A 54 -7.75 8.53 -5.91
N SER A 55 -8.89 9.21 -5.78
CA SER A 55 -9.37 9.77 -4.52
C SER A 55 -9.56 8.70 -3.44
N ARG A 56 -10.23 7.57 -3.75
CA ARG A 56 -10.42 6.46 -2.79
C ARG A 56 -9.11 5.82 -2.33
N LEU A 57 -8.13 5.69 -3.23
CA LEU A 57 -6.79 5.20 -2.87
C LEU A 57 -6.04 6.22 -2.02
N ALA A 58 -6.05 7.49 -2.41
CA ALA A 58 -5.35 8.56 -1.70
C ALA A 58 -5.94 8.81 -0.30
N ALA A 59 -7.25 8.66 -0.13
CA ALA A 59 -7.93 8.75 1.17
C ALA A 59 -7.42 7.71 2.19
N ASN A 60 -6.81 6.61 1.76
CA ASN A 60 -6.23 5.60 2.64
C ASN A 60 -4.82 5.94 3.14
N LEU A 61 -4.06 6.76 2.41
CA LEU A 61 -2.70 7.15 2.80
C LEU A 61 -2.60 7.72 4.24
N PRO A 62 -3.44 8.68 4.67
CA PRO A 62 -3.37 9.18 6.04
C PRO A 62 -3.71 8.12 7.09
N LEU A 63 -4.67 7.23 6.79
CA LEU A 63 -5.05 6.12 7.68
C LEU A 63 -3.88 5.15 7.88
N PHE A 64 -3.18 4.79 6.80
CA PHE A 64 -2.00 3.92 6.87
C PHE A 64 -0.85 4.53 7.66
N ARG A 65 -0.57 5.83 7.45
CA ARG A 65 0.48 6.53 8.23
C ARG A 65 0.18 6.54 9.72
N ALA A 66 -1.10 6.62 10.09
CA ALA A 66 -1.55 6.55 11.47
C ALA A 66 -1.75 5.10 11.99
N ASN A 67 -1.39 4.08 11.20
CA ASN A 67 -1.58 2.67 11.52
C ASN A 67 -3.05 2.29 11.83
N LEU A 68 -3.99 2.92 11.12
CA LEU A 68 -5.42 2.68 11.21
C LEU A 68 -5.89 1.68 10.15
N CYS A 69 -7.06 1.08 10.39
CA CYS A 69 -7.71 0.19 9.43
C CYS A 69 -7.90 0.91 8.08
N PRO A 70 -7.65 0.25 6.94
CA PRO A 70 -7.99 0.79 5.63
C PRO A 70 -9.49 1.05 5.52
N LEU A 71 -9.83 2.11 4.79
CA LEU A 71 -11.17 2.33 4.24
C LEU A 71 -11.33 1.51 2.96
N THR A 72 -12.36 0.67 2.91
CA THR A 72 -12.81 -0.07 1.73
C THR A 72 -14.20 0.40 1.28
N PHE A 73 -14.48 0.16 0.00
CA PHE A 73 -15.76 0.50 -0.65
C PHE A 73 -16.49 -0.74 -1.18
N LEU A 74 -16.06 -1.96 -0.80
CA LEU A 74 -16.63 -3.22 -1.29
C LEU A 74 -18.13 -3.30 -1.07
N ASP A 75 -18.57 -2.98 0.14
CA ASP A 75 -19.96 -3.01 0.57
C ASP A 75 -20.75 -1.72 0.29
N VAL A 76 -20.10 -0.69 -0.27
CA VAL A 76 -20.74 0.62 -0.47
C VAL A 76 -21.67 0.58 -1.67
N PRO A 77 -22.98 0.84 -1.50
CA PRO A 77 -23.90 0.89 -2.63
C PRO A 77 -23.51 1.99 -3.61
N GLU A 78 -23.35 1.63 -4.88
CA GLU A 78 -22.89 2.57 -5.92
C GLU A 78 -23.82 3.80 -6.03
N GLU A 79 -25.13 3.57 -5.93
CA GLU A 79 -26.12 4.65 -5.99
C GLU A 79 -25.95 5.64 -4.82
N ALA A 80 -25.68 5.15 -3.61
CA ALA A 80 -25.46 6.00 -2.45
C ALA A 80 -24.19 6.85 -2.63
N TYR A 81 -23.10 6.24 -3.11
CA TYR A 81 -21.86 6.95 -3.40
C TYR A 81 -22.04 8.02 -4.48
N ASN A 82 -22.77 7.69 -5.55
CA ASN A 82 -23.05 8.62 -6.64
C ASN A 82 -23.91 9.81 -6.16
N ARG A 83 -24.97 9.56 -5.38
CA ARG A 83 -25.80 10.62 -4.79
C ARG A 83 -25.01 11.51 -3.83
N ALA A 84 -24.16 10.92 -2.99
CA ALA A 84 -23.28 11.65 -2.09
C ALA A 84 -22.29 12.55 -2.85
N THR A 85 -21.69 12.03 -3.92
CA THR A 85 -20.78 12.79 -4.78
C THR A 85 -21.51 13.95 -5.48
N LEU A 86 -22.74 13.72 -5.97
CA LEU A 86 -23.56 14.77 -6.58
C LEU A 86 -23.92 15.88 -5.59
N GLY A 87 -24.15 15.56 -4.32
CA GLY A 87 -24.33 16.56 -3.27
C GLY A 87 -23.15 17.52 -3.15
N VAL A 88 -21.93 16.98 -3.26
CA VAL A 88 -20.71 17.80 -3.29
C VAL A 88 -20.65 18.64 -4.57
N TYR A 89 -20.84 18.01 -5.72
CA TYR A 89 -20.64 18.66 -7.02
C TYR A 89 -21.66 19.76 -7.30
N GLU A 90 -22.94 19.47 -7.07
CA GLU A 90 -24.04 20.33 -7.51
C GLU A 90 -24.56 21.25 -6.41
N MET A 91 -24.32 20.90 -5.14
CA MET A 91 -24.88 21.64 -3.99
C MET A 91 -23.81 22.15 -3.04
N THR A 92 -22.53 21.84 -3.26
CA THR A 92 -21.43 22.17 -2.33
C THR A 92 -21.68 21.67 -0.90
N ARG A 93 -22.41 20.56 -0.78
CA ARG A 93 -22.80 19.94 0.49
C ARG A 93 -22.09 18.61 0.68
N VAL A 94 -21.40 18.47 1.80
CA VAL A 94 -20.53 17.32 2.10
C VAL A 94 -21.18 16.32 3.06
N GLU A 95 -22.31 16.66 3.66
CA GLU A 95 -22.93 15.90 4.76
C GLU A 95 -23.29 14.48 4.34
N LEU A 96 -23.87 14.30 3.15
CA LEU A 96 -24.22 12.97 2.65
C LEU A 96 -22.96 12.12 2.36
N LEU A 97 -21.88 12.75 1.89
CA LEU A 97 -20.60 12.07 1.67
C LEU A 97 -19.88 11.75 2.98
N ARG A 98 -20.00 12.62 4.00
CA ARG A 98 -19.50 12.38 5.36
C ARG A 98 -20.21 11.19 5.98
N ASP A 99 -21.53 11.15 5.92
CA ASP A 99 -22.32 10.07 6.53
C ASP A 99 -22.01 8.73 5.82
N LEU A 100 -21.86 8.75 4.50
CA LEU A 100 -21.41 7.59 3.73
C LEU A 100 -19.97 7.18 4.08
N TYR A 101 -19.06 8.13 4.29
CA TYR A 101 -17.67 7.86 4.69
C TYR A 101 -17.61 7.15 6.04
N VAL A 102 -18.33 7.67 7.05
CA VAL A 102 -18.38 7.07 8.39
C VAL A 102 -18.96 5.66 8.32
N TRP A 103 -20.10 5.50 7.63
CA TRP A 103 -20.73 4.18 7.45
C TRP A 103 -19.79 3.18 6.75
N ALA A 104 -19.09 3.62 5.70
CA ALA A 104 -18.15 2.76 4.98
C ALA A 104 -16.96 2.38 5.87
N TYR A 105 -16.47 3.31 6.70
CA TYR A 105 -15.37 3.05 7.61
C TYR A 105 -15.74 2.06 8.71
N GLU A 106 -16.92 2.19 9.31
CA GLU A 106 -17.42 1.24 10.31
C GLU A 106 -17.43 -0.20 9.76
N ARG A 107 -17.93 -0.40 8.54
CA ARG A 107 -17.91 -1.73 7.89
C ARG A 107 -16.51 -2.20 7.56
N SER A 108 -15.67 -1.31 7.05
CA SER A 108 -14.26 -1.61 6.76
C SER A 108 -13.54 -2.16 8.00
N THR A 109 -13.80 -1.57 9.17
CA THR A 109 -13.23 -2.06 10.44
C THR A 109 -13.76 -3.43 10.84
N GLN A 110 -15.06 -3.71 10.62
CA GLN A 110 -15.66 -5.02 10.91
C GLN A 110 -15.07 -6.11 10.02
N GLU A 111 -14.97 -5.85 8.71
CA GLU A 111 -14.35 -6.77 7.74
C GLU A 111 -12.88 -7.02 8.08
N TYR A 112 -12.13 -5.95 8.39
CA TYR A 112 -10.73 -6.08 8.75
C TYR A 112 -10.52 -6.90 10.02
N LEU A 113 -11.38 -6.72 11.03
CA LEU A 113 -11.35 -7.54 12.25
C LEU A 113 -11.67 -9.01 11.97
N ALA A 114 -12.65 -9.29 11.12
CA ALA A 114 -12.98 -10.66 10.72
C ALA A 114 -11.80 -11.34 10.00
N ILE A 115 -11.20 -10.66 9.02
CA ILE A 115 -10.01 -11.15 8.30
C ILE A 115 -8.85 -11.34 9.27
N LYS A 116 -8.60 -10.39 10.19
CA LYS A 116 -7.50 -10.48 11.14
C LYS A 116 -7.62 -11.65 12.10
N GLN A 117 -8.84 -12.07 12.44
CA GLN A 117 -9.08 -13.27 13.26
C GLN A 117 -8.79 -14.56 12.49
N GLU A 118 -8.91 -14.54 11.15
CA GLU A 118 -8.64 -15.67 10.26
C GLU A 118 -7.18 -15.72 9.77
N LEU A 119 -6.43 -14.63 9.90
CA LEU A 119 -5.02 -14.59 9.55
C LEU A 119 -4.23 -15.49 10.49
N VAL A 120 -3.69 -16.58 9.94
CA VAL A 120 -2.65 -17.40 10.59
C VAL A 120 -1.56 -16.47 11.09
N GLU A 121 -1.26 -16.51 12.39
CA GLU A 121 -0.19 -15.71 12.97
C GLU A 121 1.09 -15.93 12.14
N PRO A 122 1.80 -14.85 11.75
CA PRO A 122 3.01 -14.98 10.97
C PRO A 122 3.98 -15.91 11.73
N ASP A 123 4.59 -16.86 11.02
CA ASP A 123 5.56 -17.80 11.55
C ASP A 123 6.49 -17.09 12.57
N PRO A 124 6.51 -17.47 13.85
CA PRO A 124 7.28 -16.80 14.89
C PRO A 124 8.76 -16.65 14.52
N LEU A 125 9.32 -17.61 13.78
CA LEU A 125 10.69 -17.55 13.28
C LEU A 125 10.87 -16.47 12.21
N ARG A 126 9.87 -16.25 11.36
CA ARG A 126 9.87 -15.17 10.37
C ARG A 126 9.87 -13.81 11.03
N LEU A 127 9.17 -13.66 12.15
CA LEU A 127 9.15 -12.40 12.90
C LEU A 127 10.47 -12.20 13.67
N ALA A 128 10.95 -13.23 14.37
CA ALA A 128 12.17 -13.18 15.17
C ALA A 128 13.42 -12.89 14.32
N TRP A 129 13.52 -13.51 13.14
CA TRP A 129 14.67 -13.42 12.25
C TRP A 129 14.44 -12.51 11.04
N ARG A 130 13.45 -11.60 11.10
CA ARG A 130 13.04 -10.77 9.95
C ARG A 130 14.20 -10.00 9.30
N GLU A 131 15.12 -9.48 10.11
CA GLU A 131 16.22 -8.65 9.62
C GLU A 131 17.30 -9.51 8.97
N LEU A 132 17.60 -10.67 9.57
CA LEU A 132 18.48 -11.67 8.98
C LEU A 132 17.93 -12.13 7.63
N ILE A 133 16.65 -12.54 7.58
CA ILE A 133 15.99 -12.97 6.34
C ILE A 133 16.06 -11.87 5.26
N ARG A 134 15.77 -10.62 5.65
CA ARG A 134 15.81 -9.48 4.76
C ARG A 134 17.19 -9.29 4.15
N GLN A 135 18.21 -9.26 5.00
CA GLN A 135 19.59 -9.02 4.59
C GLN A 135 20.15 -10.18 3.77
N THR A 136 19.91 -11.43 4.19
CA THR A 136 20.39 -12.61 3.45
C THR A 136 19.79 -12.68 2.05
N ILE A 137 18.49 -12.42 1.87
CA ILE A 137 17.88 -12.42 0.53
C ILE A 137 18.45 -11.28 -0.32
N HIS A 138 18.63 -10.09 0.26
CA HIS A 138 19.27 -8.98 -0.43
C HIS A 138 20.69 -9.35 -0.89
N ASP A 139 21.50 -9.95 -0.01
CA ASP A 139 22.88 -10.31 -0.32
C ASP A 139 22.97 -11.39 -1.38
N VAL A 140 22.08 -12.39 -1.37
CA VAL A 140 22.00 -13.43 -2.41
C VAL A 140 21.67 -12.84 -3.78
N VAL A 141 20.80 -11.83 -3.84
CA VAL A 141 20.43 -11.17 -5.11
C VAL A 141 21.54 -10.24 -5.60
N MET A 142 22.24 -9.56 -4.69
CA MET A 142 23.30 -8.61 -5.02
C MET A 142 24.66 -9.26 -5.35
N HIS A 143 24.86 -10.53 -4.97
CA HIS A 143 26.07 -11.31 -5.26
C HIS A 143 25.73 -12.56 -6.09
N PRO A 144 25.19 -12.41 -7.31
CA PRO A 144 24.76 -13.52 -8.17
C PRO A 144 25.89 -14.49 -8.57
N GLU A 145 27.16 -14.08 -8.44
CA GLU A 145 28.34 -14.91 -8.70
C GLU A 145 28.61 -15.95 -7.61
N GLN A 146 28.00 -15.81 -6.44
CA GLN A 146 28.18 -16.72 -5.31
C GLN A 146 27.03 -17.72 -5.24
N ASP A 147 27.31 -18.92 -4.72
CA ASP A 147 26.26 -19.90 -4.47
C ASP A 147 25.32 -19.38 -3.37
N GLY A 148 24.06 -19.13 -3.74
CA GLY A 148 23.06 -18.58 -2.84
C GLY A 148 22.81 -19.45 -1.61
N LEU A 149 22.91 -20.78 -1.74
CA LEU A 149 22.76 -21.68 -0.59
C LEU A 149 23.91 -21.54 0.39
N SER A 150 25.15 -21.39 -0.10
CA SER A 150 26.33 -21.14 0.73
C SER A 150 26.24 -19.82 1.49
N LEU A 151 25.72 -18.75 0.86
CA LEU A 151 25.48 -17.46 1.53
C LEU A 151 24.43 -17.59 2.64
N ILE A 152 23.34 -18.32 2.39
CA ILE A 152 22.30 -18.58 3.40
C ILE A 152 22.89 -19.37 4.56
N ASP A 153 23.68 -20.41 4.29
CA ASP A 153 24.32 -21.23 5.31
C ASP A 153 25.26 -20.41 6.21
N ALA A 154 26.08 -19.56 5.61
CA ALA A 154 26.99 -18.68 6.36
C ALA A 154 26.23 -17.70 7.26
N ALA A 155 25.17 -17.07 6.73
CA ALA A 155 24.37 -16.09 7.46
C ALA A 155 23.61 -16.73 8.65
N VAL A 156 23.00 -17.90 8.42
CA VAL A 156 22.27 -18.65 9.46
C VAL A 156 23.24 -19.16 10.53
N PHE A 157 24.39 -19.71 10.14
CA PHE A 157 25.38 -20.19 11.10
C PHE A 157 25.93 -19.08 12.00
N ALA A 158 26.11 -17.88 11.46
CA ALA A 158 26.67 -16.75 12.19
C ALA A 158 25.72 -16.16 13.25
N GLN A 159 24.40 -16.19 13.03
CA GLN A 159 23.44 -15.43 13.84
C GLN A 159 22.40 -16.29 14.57
N VAL A 160 22.10 -17.49 14.08
CA VAL A 160 20.98 -18.31 14.57
C VAL A 160 21.48 -19.42 15.50
N PRO A 161 20.84 -19.63 16.68
CA PRO A 161 21.16 -20.76 17.56
C PRO A 161 20.99 -22.10 16.85
N LYS A 162 21.88 -23.08 17.13
CA LYS A 162 21.88 -24.40 16.47
C LYS A 162 20.52 -25.10 16.41
N ALA A 163 19.67 -24.92 17.43
CA ALA A 163 18.34 -25.52 17.49
C ALA A 163 17.37 -24.97 16.42
N GLU A 164 17.59 -23.74 15.95
CA GLU A 164 16.69 -23.05 15.00
C GLU A 164 17.28 -22.98 13.58
N GLN A 165 18.58 -23.26 13.40
CA GLN A 165 19.29 -23.10 12.12
C GLN A 165 18.59 -23.82 10.96
N THR A 166 18.14 -25.06 11.15
CA THR A 166 17.47 -25.83 10.11
C THR A 166 16.17 -25.16 9.64
N ASN A 167 15.37 -24.67 10.58
CA ASN A 167 14.08 -24.05 10.27
C ASN A 167 14.26 -22.67 9.64
N VAL A 168 15.19 -21.85 10.15
CA VAL A 168 15.48 -20.52 9.59
C VAL A 168 16.08 -20.65 8.19
N LYS A 169 16.98 -21.62 7.96
CA LYS A 169 17.51 -21.91 6.62
C LYS A 169 16.39 -22.27 5.65
N ALA A 170 15.52 -23.22 6.01
CA ALA A 170 14.41 -23.65 5.17
C ALA A 170 13.47 -22.47 4.84
N LEU A 171 13.22 -21.61 5.83
CA LEU A 171 12.41 -20.40 5.67
C LEU A 171 13.04 -19.42 4.67
N ILE A 172 14.34 -19.12 4.77
CA ILE A 172 15.03 -18.21 3.84
C ILE A 172 15.02 -18.78 2.41
N VAL A 173 15.25 -20.09 2.25
CA VAL A 173 15.20 -20.76 0.94
C VAL A 173 13.80 -20.67 0.32
N GLU A 174 12.75 -20.88 1.11
CA GLU A 174 11.37 -20.77 0.61
C GLU A 174 11.01 -19.32 0.25
N GLU A 175 11.45 -18.33 1.03
CA GLU A 175 11.25 -16.91 0.71
C GLU A 175 12.01 -16.50 -0.56
N LEU A 176 13.23 -17.01 -0.77
CA LEU A 176 14.00 -16.79 -2.00
C LEU A 176 13.30 -17.42 -3.22
N ARG A 177 12.70 -18.61 -3.07
CA ARG A 177 11.92 -19.25 -4.14
C ARG A 177 10.67 -18.46 -4.52
N ARG A 178 10.06 -17.77 -3.55
CA ARG A 178 8.87 -16.92 -3.75
C ARG A 178 9.21 -15.50 -4.21
N LEU A 179 10.48 -15.19 -4.45
CA LEU A 179 10.90 -13.86 -4.86
C LEU A 179 10.32 -13.53 -6.25
N HIS A 180 9.61 -12.41 -6.34
CA HIS A 180 9.04 -11.87 -7.56
C HIS A 180 8.90 -10.34 -7.44
N GLU A 181 8.59 -9.65 -8.54
CA GLU A 181 8.55 -8.17 -8.60
C GLU A 181 7.71 -7.54 -7.48
N GLY A 182 6.53 -8.11 -7.18
CA GLY A 182 5.63 -7.64 -6.12
C GLY A 182 6.14 -7.73 -4.67
N VAL A 183 7.25 -8.42 -4.38
CA VAL A 183 7.81 -8.55 -3.02
C VAL A 183 9.19 -7.92 -2.83
N LEU A 184 9.80 -7.36 -3.89
CA LEU A 184 11.18 -6.84 -3.87
C LEU A 184 11.40 -5.73 -2.84
N ALA A 185 10.41 -4.84 -2.68
CA ALA A 185 10.48 -3.73 -1.73
C ALA A 185 10.69 -4.20 -0.28
N ARG A 186 10.19 -5.39 0.09
CA ARG A 186 10.40 -5.97 1.43
C ARG A 186 11.87 -6.25 1.72
N TYR A 187 12.65 -6.53 0.68
CA TYR A 187 14.07 -6.87 0.77
C TYR A 187 14.98 -5.68 0.44
N GLY A 188 14.42 -4.52 0.08
CA GLY A 188 15.19 -3.35 -0.35
C GLY A 188 15.75 -3.49 -1.77
N LEU A 189 15.17 -4.36 -2.59
CA LEU A 189 15.63 -4.65 -3.95
C LEU A 189 14.86 -3.84 -5.00
N ARG A 190 15.56 -3.47 -6.08
CA ARG A 190 15.00 -2.83 -7.27
C ARG A 190 14.71 -3.89 -8.34
N PRO A 191 13.69 -3.67 -9.21
CA PRO A 191 13.41 -4.60 -10.32
C PRO A 191 14.62 -4.91 -11.20
N SER A 192 15.47 -3.90 -11.47
CA SER A 192 16.69 -4.06 -12.26
C SER A 192 17.72 -5.01 -11.63
N GLU A 193 17.82 -5.04 -10.30
CA GLU A 193 18.73 -5.93 -9.56
C GLU A 193 18.24 -7.38 -9.63
N PHE A 194 16.94 -7.57 -9.43
CA PHE A 194 16.31 -8.89 -9.55
C PHE A 194 16.46 -9.48 -10.96
N THR A 195 16.20 -8.69 -12.01
CA THR A 195 16.38 -9.15 -13.40
C THR A 195 17.84 -9.50 -13.73
N ALA A 196 18.81 -8.78 -13.16
CA ALA A 196 20.22 -9.10 -13.35
C ALA A 196 20.58 -10.46 -12.73
N TRP A 197 20.10 -10.70 -11.51
CA TRP A 197 20.27 -11.98 -10.81
C TRP A 197 19.62 -13.15 -11.57
N GLU A 198 18.37 -13.01 -12.04
CA GLU A 198 17.69 -14.05 -12.82
C GLU A 198 18.46 -14.45 -14.09
N ARG A 199 19.00 -13.48 -14.84
CA ARG A 199 19.79 -13.74 -16.05
C ARG A 199 21.04 -14.58 -15.76
N GLN A 200 21.66 -14.36 -14.60
CA GLN A 200 22.89 -15.04 -14.21
C GLN A 200 22.62 -16.46 -13.69
N GLN A 201 21.49 -16.67 -13.02
CA GLN A 201 20.99 -18.00 -12.65
C GLN A 201 20.67 -18.86 -13.88
N VAL A 202 20.06 -18.28 -14.92
CA VAL A 202 19.75 -18.99 -16.18
C VAL A 202 21.02 -19.30 -16.99
N SER A 203 22.07 -18.49 -16.88
CA SER A 203 23.36 -18.76 -17.54
C SER A 203 24.23 -19.80 -16.80
N SER A 204 23.86 -20.19 -15.59
CA SER A 204 24.61 -21.12 -14.73
C SER A 204 23.94 -22.50 -14.63
N ALA A 205 22.81 -22.71 -15.31
CA ALA A 205 22.07 -23.97 -15.44
C ALA A 205 22.30 -24.62 -16.80
#